data_AF-A0A1W9LLH1-F1
#
_entry.id   AF-A0A1W9LLH1-F1
#
_cell.length_a   1.000
_cell.length_b   1.000
_cell.length_c   1.000
_cell.angle_alpha   90.00
_cell.angle_beta   90.00
_cell.angle_gamma   90.00
#
_symmetry.space_group_name_H-M   'P 1'
#
loop_
_entity.id
_entity.type
_entity.pdbx_description
1 polymer ?
#
loop_
_entity_poly.entity_id
_entity_poly.type
_entity_poly.pdbx_seq_one_letter_code
_entity_poly.pdbx_strand_id
1 'polypeptide(L)'
;MKKFGKILFCLTAILLLSTGIALADKSAVTIIAPESAAKGTEVTIKLNVTHHGNNMLHYTKWAYIKINGKEIARWDFSATNTPESEYFTKEIKYTVNEPAQIEAEANCNIHGSAGIVKASVGIK
;
A
#
# COMPACT_ATOMS: atom_id res chain seq x y z
N MET A 1 -44.49 39.12 2.58
CA MET A 1 -43.80 37.92 3.12
C MET A 1 -43.13 37.22 1.93
N LYS A 2 -41.94 37.63 1.46
CA LYS A 2 -40.59 37.25 1.95
C LYS A 2 -40.54 35.80 2.48
N LYS A 3 -39.87 34.89 1.75
CA LYS A 3 -39.18 33.65 2.20
C LYS A 3 -39.33 32.38 1.33
N PHE A 4 -39.62 32.44 0.02
CA PHE A 4 -39.58 31.21 -0.83
C PHE A 4 -38.41 31.11 -1.81
N GLY A 5 -37.63 32.18 -2.01
CA GLY A 5 -36.56 32.21 -3.04
C GLY A 5 -35.15 31.81 -2.60
N LYS A 6 -34.94 31.30 -1.37
CA LYS A 6 -33.58 31.00 -0.85
C LYS A 6 -33.27 29.53 -0.62
N ILE A 7 -34.26 28.65 -0.69
CA ILE A 7 -34.06 27.21 -0.40
C ILE A 7 -33.61 26.44 -1.65
N LEU A 8 -33.96 26.91 -2.86
CA LEU A 8 -33.61 26.22 -4.10
C LEU A 8 -32.18 26.48 -4.58
N PHE A 9 -31.50 27.51 -4.06
CA PHE A 9 -30.12 27.84 -4.44
C PHE A 9 -29.06 27.10 -3.62
N CYS A 10 -29.40 26.57 -2.43
CA CYS A 10 -28.46 25.78 -1.63
C CYS A 10 -28.37 24.32 -2.09
N LEU A 11 -29.41 23.76 -2.71
CA LEU A 11 -29.41 22.38 -3.20
C LEU A 11 -28.61 22.19 -4.49
N THR A 12 -28.50 23.22 -5.33
CA THR A 12 -27.72 23.15 -6.59
C THR A 12 -26.23 23.42 -6.39
N ALA A 13 -25.83 24.14 -5.33
CA ALA A 13 -24.42 24.36 -5.01
C ALA A 13 -23.75 23.16 -4.33
N ILE A 14 -24.52 22.28 -3.66
CA ILE A 14 -24.00 21.07 -3.01
C ILE A 14 -23.73 19.94 -4.01
N LEU A 15 -24.41 19.95 -5.17
CA LEU A 15 -24.26 18.90 -6.18
C LEU A 15 -23.04 19.06 -7.11
N LEU A 16 -22.34 20.21 -7.05
CA LEU A 16 -21.17 20.50 -7.90
C LEU A 16 -19.82 20.25 -7.21
N LEU A 17 -19.82 19.75 -5.97
CA LEU A 17 -18.60 19.47 -5.20
C LEU A 17 -18.18 17.98 -5.24
N SER A 18 -18.86 17.12 -6.00
CA SER A 18 -18.68 15.67 -5.94
C SER A 18 -17.91 15.04 -7.12
N THR A 19 -17.19 15.83 -7.93
CA THR A 19 -16.40 15.28 -9.06
C THR A 19 -14.93 15.05 -8.72
N GLY A 20 -14.53 15.22 -7.45
CA GLY A 20 -13.34 14.54 -6.98
C GLY A 20 -13.65 13.06 -6.97
N ILE A 21 -13.24 12.33 -8.02
CA ILE A 21 -13.22 10.87 -8.01
C ILE A 21 -12.44 10.53 -6.75
N ALA A 22 -13.15 10.09 -5.70
CA ALA A 22 -12.51 9.56 -4.52
C ALA A 22 -11.83 8.26 -4.98
N LEU A 23 -10.61 8.39 -5.50
CA LEU A 23 -9.66 7.29 -5.64
C LEU A 23 -9.26 6.91 -4.22
N ALA A 24 -10.19 6.36 -3.46
CA ALA A 24 -9.85 5.57 -2.31
C ALA A 24 -9.63 4.17 -2.87
N ASP A 25 -8.37 3.86 -3.16
CA ASP A 25 -7.99 2.62 -3.81
C ASP A 25 -7.55 1.57 -2.81
N LYS A 26 -7.46 0.35 -3.29
CA LYS A 26 -6.86 -0.75 -2.53
C LYS A 26 -5.38 -0.47 -2.35
N SER A 27 -4.82 -0.81 -1.18
CA SER A 27 -3.36 -0.75 -1.02
C SER A 27 -2.69 -1.75 -1.97
N ALA A 28 -1.67 -1.30 -2.69
CA ALA A 28 -0.91 -2.09 -3.66
C ALA A 28 0.58 -2.10 -3.33
N VAL A 29 1.30 -3.10 -3.84
CA VAL A 29 2.74 -3.28 -3.62
C VAL A 29 3.44 -3.52 -4.95
N THR A 30 4.63 -2.94 -5.09
CA THR A 30 5.64 -3.31 -6.10
C THR A 30 6.89 -3.79 -5.38
N ILE A 31 7.44 -4.94 -5.79
CA ILE A 31 8.69 -5.48 -5.26
C ILE A 31 9.87 -4.99 -6.11
N ILE A 32 10.90 -4.47 -5.46
CA ILE A 32 12.19 -4.14 -6.07
C ILE A 32 13.26 -5.02 -5.43
N ALA A 33 13.83 -5.92 -6.22
CA ALA A 33 14.87 -6.86 -5.82
C ALA A 33 15.81 -7.13 -7.01
N PRO A 34 17.06 -7.55 -6.79
CA PRO A 34 17.92 -8.02 -7.88
C PRO A 34 17.36 -9.32 -8.48
N GLU A 35 17.51 -9.52 -9.79
CA GLU A 35 17.08 -10.77 -10.45
C GLU A 35 17.87 -12.00 -9.96
N SER A 36 19.12 -11.81 -9.56
CA SER A 36 19.99 -12.87 -9.03
C SER A 36 21.09 -12.34 -8.12
N ALA A 37 21.58 -13.18 -7.21
CA ALA A 37 22.67 -12.88 -6.28
C ALA A 37 23.58 -14.10 -6.07
N ALA A 38 24.82 -13.86 -5.60
CA ALA A 38 25.71 -14.96 -5.25
C ALA A 38 25.25 -15.62 -3.93
N LYS A 39 25.42 -16.93 -3.82
CA LYS A 39 25.06 -17.66 -2.60
C LYS A 39 25.81 -17.10 -1.37
N GLY A 40 25.10 -16.92 -0.26
CA GLY A 40 25.63 -16.37 0.98
C GLY A 40 25.72 -14.85 1.02
N THR A 41 25.32 -14.14 -0.06
CA THR A 41 25.33 -12.67 -0.07
C THR A 41 24.03 -12.07 0.45
N GLU A 42 24.14 -10.93 1.11
CA GLU A 42 22.99 -10.13 1.53
C GLU A 42 22.51 -9.24 0.38
N VAL A 43 21.21 -9.28 0.11
CA VAL A 43 20.54 -8.35 -0.81
C VAL A 43 19.55 -7.47 -0.05
N THR A 44 19.22 -6.32 -0.65
CA THR A 44 18.13 -5.47 -0.17
C THR A 44 16.89 -5.73 -1.02
N ILE A 45 15.77 -6.01 -0.38
CA ILE A 45 14.46 -6.14 -1.03
C ILE A 45 13.60 -4.99 -0.54
N LYS A 46 13.05 -4.21 -1.48
CA LYS A 46 12.16 -3.08 -1.18
C LYS A 46 10.73 -3.39 -1.60
N LEU A 47 9.79 -2.98 -0.77
CA LEU A 47 8.37 -2.89 -1.10
C LEU A 47 8.04 -1.41 -1.29
N ASN A 48 7.66 -1.03 -2.50
CA ASN A 48 6.99 0.25 -2.72
C ASN A 48 5.49 0.02 -2.57
N VAL A 49 4.91 0.67 -1.56
CA VAL A 49 3.49 0.56 -1.24
C VAL A 49 2.79 1.84 -1.67
N THR A 50 1.65 1.69 -2.34
CA THR A 50 0.81 2.81 -2.79
C THR A 50 -0.59 2.67 -2.22
N HIS A 51 -1.14 3.77 -1.72
CA HIS A 51 -2.53 3.88 -1.28
C HIS A 51 -2.91 5.35 -1.16
N HIS A 52 -3.98 5.74 -1.84
CA HIS A 52 -4.47 7.12 -1.83
C HIS A 52 -5.28 7.42 -0.55
N GLY A 53 -5.07 8.61 0.01
CA GLY A 53 -5.84 9.14 1.12
C GLY A 53 -5.42 8.62 2.51
N ASN A 54 -4.15 8.24 2.72
CA ASN A 54 -3.63 7.87 4.04
C ASN A 54 -3.87 8.98 5.09
N ASN A 55 -4.71 8.70 6.09
CA ASN A 55 -5.03 9.56 7.23
C ASN A 55 -5.52 8.72 8.42
N MET A 56 -5.84 9.36 9.55
CA MET A 56 -6.24 8.71 10.81
C MET A 56 -7.44 7.73 10.67
N LEU A 57 -8.34 7.94 9.71
CA LEU A 57 -9.54 7.13 9.51
C LEU A 57 -9.41 6.16 8.33
N HIS A 58 -8.52 6.43 7.39
CA HIS A 58 -8.38 5.67 6.14
C HIS A 58 -6.90 5.52 5.80
N TYR A 59 -6.36 4.32 5.89
CA TYR A 59 -4.92 4.09 5.73
C TYR A 59 -4.60 2.65 5.33
N THR A 60 -3.43 2.43 4.72
CA THR A 60 -2.85 1.08 4.64
C THR A 60 -2.66 0.52 6.04
N LYS A 61 -3.44 -0.49 6.42
CA LYS A 61 -3.42 -1.14 7.73
C LYS A 61 -2.20 -2.02 7.94
N TRP A 62 -1.78 -2.74 6.91
CA TRP A 62 -0.60 -3.59 6.99
C TRP A 62 0.06 -3.79 5.63
N ALA A 63 1.34 -4.10 5.65
CA ALA A 63 2.09 -4.65 4.53
C ALA A 63 2.96 -5.81 5.04
N TYR A 64 3.15 -6.86 4.23
CA TYR A 64 4.04 -7.97 4.57
C TYR A 64 4.93 -8.37 3.40
N ILE A 65 6.02 -9.07 3.73
CA ILE A 65 6.84 -9.83 2.79
C ILE A 65 7.03 -11.26 3.29
N LYS A 66 6.82 -12.22 2.40
CA LYS A 66 7.17 -13.63 2.56
C LYS A 66 8.29 -14.01 1.60
N ILE A 67 9.18 -14.88 2.06
CA ILE A 67 10.20 -15.51 1.23
C ILE A 67 10.11 -17.02 1.46
N ASN A 68 9.99 -17.78 0.36
CA ASN A 68 9.84 -19.24 0.38
C ASN A 68 8.71 -19.70 1.31
N GLY A 69 7.58 -18.98 1.28
CA GLY A 69 6.39 -19.25 2.09
C GLY A 69 6.46 -18.79 3.55
N LYS A 70 7.62 -18.33 4.04
CA LYS A 70 7.80 -17.82 5.40
C LYS A 70 7.68 -16.31 5.44
N GLU A 71 6.86 -15.77 6.35
CA GLU A 71 6.81 -14.32 6.61
C GLU A 71 8.13 -13.86 7.24
N ILE A 72 8.78 -12.91 6.56
CA ILE A 72 10.09 -12.37 6.96
C ILE A 72 9.92 -11.05 7.69
N ALA A 73 8.96 -10.23 7.25
CA ALA A 73 8.62 -8.99 7.91
C ALA A 73 7.16 -8.60 7.66
N ARG A 74 6.63 -7.84 8.62
CA ARG A 74 5.30 -7.24 8.58
C ARG A 74 5.37 -5.86 9.22
N TRP A 75 4.70 -4.91 8.59
CA TRP A 75 4.54 -3.55 9.09
C TRP A 75 3.05 -3.29 9.28
N ASP A 76 2.63 -3.17 10.53
CA ASP A 76 1.27 -2.80 10.90
C ASP A 76 1.19 -1.30 11.20
N PHE A 77 0.12 -0.68 10.71
CA PHE A 77 -0.18 0.73 10.92
C PHE A 77 -1.51 0.86 11.67
N SER A 78 -1.70 2.02 12.26
CA SER A 78 -2.91 2.33 13.04
C SER A 78 -3.36 3.75 12.79
N ALA A 79 -4.56 4.09 13.28
CA ALA A 79 -5.05 5.46 13.24
C ALA A 79 -4.01 6.44 13.77
N THR A 80 -3.33 6.14 14.89
CA THR A 80 -2.33 7.02 15.51
C THR A 80 -0.91 6.84 14.99
N ASN A 81 -0.69 5.93 14.04
CA ASN A 81 0.60 5.66 13.40
C ASN A 81 0.36 5.23 11.96
N THR A 82 -0.12 6.16 11.15
CA THR A 82 -0.39 5.93 9.73
C THR A 82 0.92 5.84 8.95
N PRO A 83 0.89 5.29 7.72
CA PRO A 83 2.05 5.40 6.83
C PRO A 83 2.46 6.86 6.62
N GLU A 84 3.76 7.05 6.33
CA GLU A 84 4.40 8.35 6.19
C GLU A 84 3.84 9.20 5.03
N SER A 85 3.30 8.56 3.99
CA SER A 85 2.61 9.22 2.88
C SER A 85 1.75 8.20 2.10
N GLU A 86 1.05 8.64 1.05
CA GLU A 86 0.34 7.77 0.11
C GLU A 86 1.27 6.81 -0.65
N TYR A 87 2.54 7.18 -0.76
CA TYR A 87 3.62 6.41 -1.40
C TYR A 87 4.73 6.20 -0.38
N PHE A 88 4.99 4.96 0.00
CA PHE A 88 5.99 4.67 1.01
C PHE A 88 6.76 3.41 0.72
N THR A 89 7.96 3.32 1.31
CA THR A 89 8.86 2.20 1.08
C THR A 89 9.13 1.48 2.38
N LYS A 90 9.10 0.15 2.34
CA LYS A 90 9.61 -0.72 3.41
C LYS A 90 10.69 -1.63 2.85
N GLU A 91 11.72 -1.88 3.63
CA GLU A 91 12.90 -2.60 3.18
C GLU A 91 13.26 -3.71 4.16
N ILE A 92 13.79 -4.81 3.61
CA ILE A 92 14.46 -5.84 4.39
C ILE A 92 15.83 -6.14 3.80
N LYS A 93 16.71 -6.66 4.65
CA LYS A 93 17.94 -7.35 4.24
C LYS A 93 17.71 -8.86 4.26
N TYR A 94 18.16 -9.55 3.22
CA TYR A 94 17.97 -10.99 3.08
C TYR A 94 19.22 -11.67 2.54
N THR A 95 19.72 -12.69 3.25
CA THR A 95 20.85 -13.51 2.79
C THR A 95 20.37 -14.61 1.85
N VAL A 96 20.85 -14.59 0.61
CA VAL A 96 20.44 -15.55 -0.44
C VAL A 96 21.25 -16.84 -0.31
N ASN A 97 20.66 -17.86 0.31
CA ASN A 97 21.29 -19.19 0.43
C ASN A 97 20.74 -20.23 -0.56
N GLU A 98 19.55 -19.96 -1.08
CA GLU A 98 18.80 -20.74 -2.06
C GLU A 98 17.99 -19.76 -2.94
N PRO A 99 17.48 -20.18 -4.12
CA PRO A 99 16.55 -19.35 -4.89
C PRO A 99 15.39 -18.87 -4.01
N ALA A 100 15.12 -17.56 -4.05
CA ALA A 100 14.12 -16.93 -3.21
C ALA A 100 12.86 -16.64 -4.02
N GLN A 101 11.72 -17.20 -3.61
CA GLN A 101 10.39 -16.84 -4.08
C GLN A 101 9.79 -15.80 -3.13
N ILE A 102 9.61 -14.58 -3.61
CA ILE A 102 9.12 -13.45 -2.82
C ILE A 102 7.63 -13.27 -3.09
N GLU A 103 6.86 -13.14 -2.03
CA GLU A 103 5.46 -12.71 -2.08
C GLU A 103 5.29 -11.48 -1.18
N ALA A 104 4.59 -10.46 -1.65
CA ALA A 104 4.28 -9.29 -0.86
C ALA A 104 2.86 -8.82 -1.09
N GLU A 105 2.26 -8.23 -0.06
CA GLU A 105 0.90 -7.70 -0.12
C GLU A 105 0.77 -6.54 0.86
N ALA A 106 -0.12 -5.60 0.56
CA ALA A 106 -0.56 -4.55 1.47
C ALA A 106 -2.07 -4.47 1.48
N ASN A 107 -2.65 -3.92 2.55
CA ASN A 107 -4.09 -3.90 2.76
C ASN A 107 -4.54 -2.60 3.42
N CYS A 108 -5.51 -1.93 2.81
CA CYS A 108 -6.18 -0.77 3.37
C CYS A 108 -7.17 -1.22 4.46
N ASN A 109 -7.26 -0.46 5.55
CA ASN A 109 -8.20 -0.72 6.64
C ASN A 109 -9.68 -0.72 6.21
N ILE A 110 -10.02 -0.05 5.11
CA ILE A 110 -11.38 0.08 4.56
C ILE A 110 -11.52 -0.65 3.23
N HIS A 111 -10.63 -0.41 2.26
CA HIS A 111 -10.77 -0.91 0.88
C HIS A 111 -10.08 -2.25 0.62
N GLY A 112 -9.29 -2.74 1.58
CA GLY A 112 -8.59 -4.01 1.48
C GLY A 112 -7.38 -3.97 0.54
N SER A 113 -7.07 -5.11 -0.09
CA SER A 113 -5.83 -5.30 -0.87
C SER A 113 -6.07 -5.33 -2.38
N ALA A 114 -5.06 -4.86 -3.13
CA ALA A 114 -4.93 -5.04 -4.57
C ALA A 114 -4.44 -6.45 -4.96
N GLY A 115 -4.08 -7.28 -3.96
CA GLY A 115 -3.66 -8.66 -4.12
C GLY A 115 -2.16 -8.87 -3.93
N ILE A 116 -1.78 -10.15 -3.86
CA ILE A 116 -0.40 -10.57 -3.68
C ILE A 116 0.39 -10.34 -4.97
N VAL A 117 1.55 -9.69 -4.85
CA VAL A 117 2.56 -9.59 -5.91
C VAL A 117 3.71 -10.55 -5.66
N LYS A 118 4.31 -11.05 -6.74
CA LYS A 118 5.35 -12.07 -6.70
C LYS A 118 6.60 -11.62 -7.45
N ALA A 119 7.76 -12.00 -6.93
CA ALA A 119 9.06 -11.80 -7.58
C ALA A 119 9.99 -12.96 -7.20
N SER A 120 11.16 -13.05 -7.84
CA SER A 120 12.16 -14.07 -7.50
C SER A 120 13.58 -13.53 -7.56
N VAL A 121 14.44 -14.05 -6.69
CA VAL A 121 15.90 -13.84 -6.76
C VAL A 121 16.56 -15.19 -7.00
N GLY A 122 17.19 -15.34 -8.16
CA GLY A 122 17.97 -16.53 -8.50
C GLY A 122 19.35 -16.56 -7.82
N ILE A 123 20.02 -17.70 -7.91
CA ILE A 123 21.44 -17.82 -7.55
C ILE A 123 22.27 -17.73 -8.83
N LYS A 124 23.34 -16.92 -8.77
CA LYS A 124 24.37 -16.84 -9.82
C LYS A 124 25.33 -18.01 -9.77
#